data_AF-A0A6P2PR49-F1
#
_entry.id   AF-A0A6P2PR49-F1
#
_cell.length_a   1.000
_cell.length_b   1.000
_cell.length_c   1.000
_cell.angle_alpha   90.00
_cell.angle_beta   90.00
_cell.angle_gamma   90.00
#
_symmetry.space_group_name_H-M   'P 1'
#
loop_
_entity.id
_entity.type
_entity.pdbx_description
1 polymer ?
#
loop_
_entity_poly.entity_id
_entity_poly.type
_entity_poly.pdbx_seq_one_letter_code
_entity_poly.pdbx_strand_id
1 'polypeptide(L)'
;MSDLLSYAAEDHPGPGAAAAQHLSASLAKLAAADAATRDRAERAFSDTLRIALNQLASLLQPQDITRASLPPQLVRDWVAPDGHALVQISPKVPKGVDPNDDTMLRRFAKTVKAAEPGTTGGPISILHSADTIISAFLHAALWSIISITILLWVTLRRFGDVLRTLVPLLVSGVVTLELCVVLGMPLNFANIIALPLMLGVGVAFKVYFVMAWRAGQTGLLHSSLTHAVLFSAATTATAFGSLWLSHHPGTSSMGKLLALALTCTLIGAVVFQPVLMGKPRVKRAKNQSQGINE
;
A
#
# COMPACT_ATOMS: atom_id res chain seq x y z
N MET A 1 -49.14 34.55 8.15
CA MET A 1 -48.50 33.42 7.44
C MET A 1 -48.32 32.21 8.37
N SER A 2 -47.91 32.38 9.63
CA SER A 2 -47.80 31.29 10.62
C SER A 2 -49.13 30.54 10.80
N ASP A 3 -50.23 31.29 10.98
CA ASP A 3 -51.50 30.69 11.40
C ASP A 3 -52.12 29.86 10.26
N LEU A 4 -51.93 30.28 9.01
CA LEU A 4 -52.39 29.54 7.83
C LEU A 4 -51.72 28.16 7.68
N LEU A 5 -50.44 28.03 8.07
CA LEU A 5 -49.73 26.74 8.06
C LEU A 5 -50.18 25.83 9.21
N SER A 6 -50.61 26.40 10.33
CA SER A 6 -51.19 25.65 11.45
C SER A 6 -52.57 25.10 11.08
N TYR A 7 -53.43 25.95 10.52
CA TYR A 7 -54.76 25.55 10.06
C TYR A 7 -54.68 24.52 8.92
N ALA A 8 -53.78 24.69 7.96
CA ALA A 8 -53.59 23.70 6.88
C ALA A 8 -53.12 22.32 7.39
N ALA A 9 -52.36 22.28 8.49
CA ALA A 9 -51.92 21.02 9.11
C ALA A 9 -53.05 20.33 9.90
N GLU A 10 -53.98 21.10 10.46
CA GLU A 10 -55.19 20.60 11.12
C GLU A 10 -56.21 20.07 10.11
N ASP A 11 -56.39 20.76 8.98
CA ASP A 11 -57.33 20.38 7.91
C ASP A 11 -56.83 19.18 7.06
N HIS A 12 -55.51 19.00 6.96
CA HIS A 12 -54.89 17.92 6.18
C HIS A 12 -53.81 17.17 6.99
N PRO A 13 -54.22 16.26 7.91
CA PRO A 13 -53.31 15.51 8.78
C PRO A 13 -52.59 14.40 8.01
N GLY A 14 -51.62 14.78 7.18
CA GLY A 14 -50.73 13.89 6.46
C GLY A 14 -49.30 13.87 7.03
N PRO A 15 -48.36 13.16 6.39
CA PRO A 15 -46.96 13.08 6.84
C PRO A 15 -46.25 14.45 6.89
N GLY A 16 -46.77 15.47 6.19
CA GLY A 16 -46.26 16.84 6.24
C GLY A 16 -46.84 17.73 7.35
N ALA A 17 -47.90 17.31 8.05
CA ALA A 17 -48.61 18.15 9.01
C ALA A 17 -47.73 18.58 10.20
N ALA A 18 -46.97 17.64 10.77
CA ALA A 18 -46.02 17.93 11.86
C ALA A 18 -44.91 18.90 11.41
N ALA A 19 -44.41 18.77 10.18
CA ALA A 19 -43.41 19.67 9.62
C ALA A 19 -43.98 21.08 9.37
N ALA A 20 -45.22 21.17 8.90
CA ALA A 20 -45.94 22.43 8.71
C ALA A 20 -46.20 23.15 10.04
N GLN A 21 -46.62 22.44 11.10
CA GLN A 21 -46.79 22.99 12.45
C GLN A 21 -45.45 23.47 13.03
N HIS A 22 -44.38 22.67 12.87
CA HIS A 22 -43.04 23.06 13.32
C HIS A 22 -42.52 24.32 12.61
N LEU A 23 -42.74 24.42 11.30
CA LEU A 23 -42.39 25.60 10.52
C LEU A 23 -43.23 26.82 10.95
N SER A 24 -44.54 26.64 11.15
CA SER A 24 -45.44 27.68 11.66
C SER A 24 -44.95 28.26 13.00
N ALA A 25 -44.66 27.38 13.97
CA ALA A 25 -44.16 27.79 15.29
C ALA A 25 -42.80 28.50 15.19
N SER A 26 -41.93 28.05 14.29
CA SER A 26 -40.63 28.67 14.05
C SER A 26 -40.76 30.07 13.42
N LEU A 27 -41.69 30.25 12.48
CA LEU A 27 -42.00 31.54 11.87
C LEU A 27 -42.64 32.50 12.87
N ALA A 28 -43.49 32.02 13.78
CA ALA A 28 -44.06 32.83 14.85
C ALA A 28 -42.99 33.31 15.84
N LYS A 29 -42.04 32.44 16.22
CA LYS A 29 -40.88 32.81 17.05
C LYS A 29 -39.98 33.82 16.35
N LEU A 30 -39.75 33.65 15.05
CA LEU A 30 -38.95 34.58 14.26
C LEU A 30 -39.64 35.95 14.14
N ALA A 31 -40.97 35.98 13.97
CA ALA A 31 -41.74 37.22 13.91
C ALA A 31 -41.68 38.00 15.23
N ALA A 32 -41.63 37.30 16.37
CA ALA A 32 -41.48 37.88 17.70
C ALA A 32 -40.03 38.24 18.07
N ALA A 33 -39.04 37.87 17.25
CA ALA A 33 -37.62 38.13 17.53
C ALA A 33 -37.21 39.59 17.25
N ASP A 34 -36.05 39.97 17.77
CA ASP A 34 -35.44 41.28 17.55
C ASP A 34 -35.09 41.52 16.07
N ALA A 35 -34.99 42.80 15.68
CA ALA A 35 -34.76 43.20 14.30
C ALA A 35 -33.49 42.57 13.70
N ALA A 36 -32.41 42.48 14.47
CA ALA A 36 -31.16 41.88 14.00
C ALA A 36 -31.28 40.37 13.71
N THR A 37 -32.19 39.66 14.37
CA THR A 37 -32.46 38.23 14.10
C THR A 37 -33.39 38.06 12.91
N ARG A 38 -34.39 38.93 12.74
CA ARG A 38 -35.24 38.95 11.55
C ARG A 38 -34.46 39.29 10.27
N ASP A 39 -33.59 40.29 10.31
CA ASP A 39 -32.73 40.65 9.17
C ASP A 39 -31.77 39.52 8.79
N ARG A 40 -31.25 38.79 9.80
CA ARG A 40 -30.38 37.61 9.56
C ARG A 40 -31.16 36.49 8.87
N ALA A 41 -32.38 36.22 9.31
CA ALA A 41 -33.22 35.21 8.68
C ALA A 41 -33.67 35.62 7.27
N GLU A 42 -34.03 36.90 7.08
CA GLU A 42 -34.37 37.42 5.75
C GLU A 42 -33.20 37.28 4.78
N ARG A 43 -31.98 37.68 5.16
CA ARG A 43 -30.79 37.46 4.33
C ARG A 43 -30.55 35.97 4.06
N ALA A 44 -30.68 35.12 5.07
CA ALA A 44 -30.47 33.68 4.89
C ALA A 44 -31.44 33.06 3.87
N PHE A 45 -32.73 33.40 3.94
CA PHE A 45 -33.76 32.80 3.10
C PHE A 45 -33.97 33.52 1.77
N SER A 46 -34.11 34.86 1.79
CA SER A 46 -34.47 35.63 0.60
C SER A 46 -33.34 35.69 -0.42
N ASP A 47 -32.09 35.86 0.00
CA ASP A 47 -30.95 35.89 -0.93
C ASP A 47 -30.75 34.52 -1.58
N THR A 48 -30.80 33.45 -0.78
CA THR A 48 -30.67 32.08 -1.29
C THR A 48 -31.82 31.71 -2.22
N LEU A 49 -33.06 32.09 -1.89
CA LEU A 49 -34.22 31.88 -2.75
C LEU A 49 -34.13 32.67 -4.05
N ARG A 50 -33.70 33.93 -4.01
CA ARG A 50 -33.46 34.76 -5.20
C ARG A 50 -32.40 34.13 -6.11
N ILE A 51 -31.30 33.64 -5.55
CA ILE A 51 -30.26 32.92 -6.30
C ILE A 51 -30.84 31.66 -6.96
N ALA A 52 -31.58 30.85 -6.19
CA ALA A 52 -32.18 29.62 -6.71
C ALA A 52 -33.21 29.89 -7.83
N LEU A 53 -34.06 30.91 -7.67
CA LEU A 53 -35.03 31.31 -8.70
C LEU A 53 -34.34 31.86 -9.95
N ASN A 54 -33.26 32.64 -9.79
CA ASN A 54 -32.47 33.10 -10.93
C ASN A 54 -31.77 31.95 -11.65
N GLN A 55 -31.25 30.96 -10.93
CA GLN A 55 -30.68 29.74 -11.53
C GLN A 55 -31.76 28.96 -12.30
N LEU A 56 -32.95 28.79 -11.73
CA LEU A 56 -34.07 28.15 -12.41
C LEU A 56 -34.47 28.92 -13.68
N ALA A 57 -34.58 30.24 -13.59
CA ALA A 57 -34.87 31.08 -14.75
C ALA A 57 -33.82 30.91 -15.85
N SER A 58 -32.52 30.79 -15.50
CA SER A 58 -31.45 30.55 -16.47
C SER A 58 -31.51 29.16 -17.11
N LEU A 59 -31.86 28.12 -16.34
CA LEU A 59 -32.01 26.75 -16.84
C LEU A 59 -33.20 26.61 -17.80
N LEU A 60 -34.22 27.45 -17.65
CA LEU A 60 -35.40 27.50 -18.53
C LEU A 60 -35.14 28.28 -19.84
N GLN A 61 -33.93 28.83 -20.04
CA GLN A 61 -33.53 29.57 -21.23
C GLN A 61 -32.39 28.87 -22.00
N PRO A 62 -32.59 27.65 -22.53
CA PRO A 62 -31.57 26.97 -23.31
C PRO A 62 -31.32 27.71 -24.64
N GLN A 63 -30.10 27.55 -25.15
CA GLN A 63 -29.66 28.07 -26.45
C GLN A 63 -29.20 26.90 -27.33
N ASP A 64 -29.15 27.13 -28.65
CA ASP A 64 -28.69 26.11 -29.58
C ASP A 64 -27.18 25.83 -29.40
N ILE A 65 -26.87 24.55 -29.21
CA ILE A 65 -25.49 24.07 -29.06
C ILE A 65 -25.01 23.56 -30.42
N THR A 66 -24.08 24.30 -31.02
CA THR A 66 -23.39 23.97 -32.27
C THR A 66 -21.89 23.98 -32.04
N ARG A 67 -21.10 23.38 -32.94
CA ARG A 67 -19.63 23.38 -32.82
C ARG A 67 -19.04 24.80 -32.73
N ALA A 68 -19.69 25.79 -33.32
CA ALA A 68 -19.27 27.19 -33.29
C ALA A 68 -19.71 27.94 -32.01
N SER A 69 -20.77 27.47 -31.32
CA SER A 69 -21.24 28.09 -30.07
C SER A 69 -20.61 27.49 -28.81
N LEU A 70 -19.77 26.45 -28.93
CA LEU A 70 -19.03 25.89 -27.80
C LEU A 70 -17.99 26.89 -27.27
N PRO A 71 -17.82 26.97 -25.94
CA PRO A 71 -16.74 27.76 -25.36
C PRO A 71 -15.36 27.32 -25.88
N PRO A 72 -14.45 28.26 -26.20
CA PRO A 72 -13.16 27.93 -26.78
C PRO A 72 -12.29 27.06 -25.86
N GLN A 73 -12.47 27.18 -24.54
CA GLN A 73 -11.80 26.32 -23.56
C GLN A 73 -12.22 24.86 -23.72
N LEU A 74 -13.52 24.60 -23.88
CA LEU A 74 -14.04 23.24 -24.08
C LEU A 74 -13.52 22.65 -25.39
N VAL A 75 -13.47 23.42 -26.49
CA VAL A 75 -12.91 22.92 -27.74
C VAL A 75 -11.43 22.54 -27.58
N ARG A 76 -10.65 23.35 -26.85
CA ARG A 76 -9.22 23.10 -26.61
C ARG A 76 -8.95 21.88 -25.74
N ASP A 77 -9.82 21.58 -24.79
CA ASP A 77 -9.66 20.42 -23.89
C ASP A 77 -9.86 19.08 -24.63
N TRP A 78 -10.62 19.09 -25.73
CA TRP A 78 -11.00 17.88 -26.49
C TRP A 78 -10.34 17.78 -27.86
N VAL A 79 -9.99 18.89 -28.51
CA VAL A 79 -9.42 18.91 -29.86
C VAL A 79 -8.13 19.72 -29.86
N ALA A 80 -7.04 19.06 -30.23
CA ALA A 80 -5.74 19.68 -30.36
C ALA A 80 -5.68 20.61 -31.60
N PRO A 81 -4.73 21.56 -31.65
CA PRO A 81 -4.59 22.50 -32.77
C PRO A 81 -4.35 21.84 -34.13
N ASP A 82 -3.83 20.61 -34.14
CA ASP A 82 -3.58 19.77 -35.32
C ASP A 82 -4.82 18.99 -35.79
N GLY A 83 -5.95 19.13 -35.10
CA GLY A 83 -7.23 18.49 -35.44
C GLY A 83 -7.44 17.13 -34.79
N HIS A 84 -6.50 16.62 -33.99
CA HIS A 84 -6.68 15.36 -33.27
C HIS A 84 -7.65 15.53 -32.08
N ALA A 85 -8.65 14.66 -31.99
CA ALA A 85 -9.62 14.67 -30.91
C ALA A 85 -9.28 13.62 -29.83
N LEU A 86 -9.43 13.99 -28.57
CA LEU A 86 -9.34 13.11 -27.42
C LEU A 86 -10.67 12.37 -27.23
N VAL A 87 -10.60 11.06 -27.03
CA VAL A 87 -11.76 10.22 -26.67
C VAL A 87 -11.56 9.68 -25.26
N GLN A 88 -12.40 10.13 -24.33
CA GLN A 88 -12.36 9.64 -22.95
C GLN A 88 -13.36 8.48 -22.78
N ILE A 89 -12.83 7.30 -22.43
CA ILE A 89 -13.64 6.09 -22.24
C ILE A 89 -13.77 5.84 -20.74
N SER A 90 -15.00 5.91 -20.23
CA SER A 90 -15.30 5.56 -18.83
C SER A 90 -15.74 4.10 -18.72
N PRO A 91 -15.30 3.36 -17.69
CA PRO A 91 -15.73 1.98 -17.51
C PRO A 91 -17.22 1.92 -17.18
N LYS A 92 -17.90 0.88 -17.68
CA LYS A 92 -19.30 0.63 -17.35
C LYS A 92 -19.40 0.07 -15.93
N VAL A 93 -19.80 0.92 -14.97
CA VAL A 93 -19.98 0.55 -13.55
C VAL A 93 -21.39 -0.02 -13.32
N PRO A 94 -21.56 -1.31 -12.97
CA PRO A 94 -22.85 -1.85 -12.59
C PRO A 94 -23.34 -1.25 -11.26
N LYS A 95 -24.67 -1.16 -11.08
CA LYS A 95 -25.24 -0.70 -9.80
C LYS A 95 -24.77 -1.61 -8.65
N GLY A 96 -24.31 -1.01 -7.56
CA GLY A 96 -23.86 -1.73 -6.36
C GLY A 96 -22.42 -2.27 -6.41
N VAL A 97 -21.68 -2.04 -7.51
CA VAL A 97 -20.25 -2.38 -7.61
C VAL A 97 -19.42 -1.14 -7.28
N ASP A 98 -18.33 -1.33 -6.53
CA ASP A 98 -17.36 -0.27 -6.26
C ASP A 98 -16.69 0.17 -7.58
N PRO A 99 -16.74 1.47 -7.95
CA PRO A 99 -16.03 1.99 -9.12
C PRO A 99 -14.52 1.71 -9.11
N ASN A 100 -13.93 1.46 -7.94
CA ASN A 100 -12.51 1.15 -7.75
C ASN A 100 -12.21 -0.35 -7.67
N ASP A 101 -13.17 -1.22 -8.01
CA ASP A 101 -12.94 -2.66 -8.01
C ASP A 101 -11.83 -3.07 -9.00
N ASP A 102 -10.78 -3.69 -8.46
CA ASP A 102 -9.59 -4.10 -9.20
C ASP A 102 -9.92 -5.08 -10.34
N THR A 103 -10.86 -6.00 -10.13
CA THR A 103 -11.20 -7.03 -11.12
C THR A 103 -11.93 -6.43 -12.32
N MET A 104 -12.84 -5.50 -12.05
CA MET A 104 -13.58 -4.74 -13.04
C MET A 104 -12.64 -3.84 -13.84
N LEU A 105 -11.81 -3.03 -13.17
CA LEU A 105 -10.89 -2.11 -13.82
C LEU A 105 -9.83 -2.84 -14.65
N ARG A 106 -9.33 -3.97 -14.19
CA ARG A 106 -8.40 -4.81 -14.96
C ARG A 106 -9.04 -5.39 -16.21
N ARG A 107 -10.30 -5.85 -16.12
CA ARG A 107 -11.04 -6.35 -17.28
C ARG A 107 -11.26 -5.22 -18.29
N PHE A 108 -11.75 -4.07 -17.84
CA PHE A 108 -11.95 -2.89 -18.67
C PHE A 108 -10.65 -2.49 -19.39
N ALA A 109 -9.56 -2.32 -18.65
CA ALA A 109 -8.26 -1.94 -19.20
C ALA A 109 -7.78 -2.91 -20.28
N LYS A 110 -7.86 -4.23 -20.03
CA LYS A 110 -7.47 -5.26 -20.99
C LYS A 110 -8.35 -5.25 -22.24
N THR A 111 -9.67 -5.14 -22.09
CA THR A 111 -10.60 -5.14 -23.23
C THR A 111 -10.43 -3.89 -24.10
N VAL A 112 -10.30 -2.71 -23.50
CA VAL A 112 -10.10 -1.46 -24.26
C VAL A 112 -8.74 -1.46 -24.95
N LYS A 113 -7.67 -1.87 -24.27
CA LYS A 113 -6.32 -1.95 -24.86
C LYS A 113 -6.24 -2.97 -26.00
N ALA A 114 -7.00 -4.06 -25.92
CA ALA A 114 -7.09 -5.06 -26.99
C ALA A 114 -7.87 -4.54 -28.21
N ALA A 115 -8.90 -3.72 -28.00
CA ALA A 115 -9.68 -3.12 -29.07
C ALA A 115 -8.92 -1.98 -29.77
N GLU A 116 -8.23 -1.13 -29.01
CA GLU A 116 -7.48 0.02 -29.53
C GLU A 116 -6.09 0.10 -28.86
N PRO A 117 -5.03 -0.43 -29.50
CA PRO A 117 -3.68 -0.49 -28.94
C PRO A 117 -3.08 0.87 -28.60
N GLY A 118 -3.53 1.95 -29.25
CA GLY A 118 -3.09 3.32 -28.96
C GLY A 118 -3.58 3.87 -27.62
N THR A 119 -4.57 3.23 -26.98
CA THR A 119 -5.20 3.76 -25.76
C THR A 119 -4.23 3.75 -24.57
N THR A 120 -4.24 4.83 -23.79
CA THR A 120 -3.40 5.03 -22.60
C THR A 120 -4.13 5.89 -21.56
N GLY A 121 -3.48 6.14 -20.43
CA GLY A 121 -4.02 6.87 -19.28
C GLY A 121 -4.72 5.94 -18.29
N GLY A 122 -5.36 6.55 -17.27
CA GLY A 122 -6.28 5.89 -16.34
C GLY A 122 -5.91 4.46 -15.91
N PRO A 123 -6.88 3.52 -15.88
CA PRO A 123 -6.64 2.13 -15.47
C PRO A 123 -5.65 1.36 -16.36
N ILE A 124 -5.51 1.73 -17.64
CA ILE A 124 -4.61 1.04 -18.59
C ILE A 124 -3.15 1.29 -18.21
N SER A 125 -2.78 2.54 -17.96
CA SER A 125 -1.42 2.89 -17.54
C SER A 125 -1.10 2.29 -16.17
N ILE A 126 -2.04 2.33 -15.22
CA ILE A 126 -1.85 1.75 -13.87
C ILE A 126 -1.60 0.24 -13.95
N LEU A 127 -2.39 -0.49 -14.75
CA LEU A 127 -2.20 -1.94 -14.93
C LEU A 127 -0.85 -2.25 -15.57
N HIS A 128 -0.48 -1.52 -16.63
CA HIS A 128 0.81 -1.72 -17.29
C HIS A 128 2.00 -1.42 -16.36
N SER A 129 1.89 -0.36 -15.56
CA SER A 129 2.88 -0.06 -14.51
C SER A 129 2.93 -1.18 -13.47
N ALA A 130 1.79 -1.74 -13.06
CA ALA A 130 1.76 -2.85 -12.13
C ALA A 130 2.53 -4.07 -12.65
N ASP A 131 2.27 -4.48 -13.90
CA ASP A 131 2.95 -5.62 -14.52
C ASP A 131 4.46 -5.37 -14.66
N THR A 132 4.85 -4.15 -15.03
CA THR A 132 6.25 -3.73 -15.12
C THR A 132 6.95 -3.83 -13.77
N ILE A 133 6.31 -3.33 -12.72
CA ILE A 133 6.82 -3.35 -11.36
C ILE A 133 6.97 -4.79 -10.85
N ILE A 134 5.96 -5.65 -11.05
CA ILE A 134 6.02 -7.06 -10.67
C ILE A 134 7.18 -7.77 -11.38
N SER A 135 7.33 -7.56 -12.69
CA SER A 135 8.43 -8.12 -13.46
C SER A 135 9.78 -7.66 -12.92
N ALA A 136 9.96 -6.35 -12.68
CA ALA A 136 11.19 -5.80 -12.12
C ALA A 136 11.53 -6.42 -10.76
N PHE A 137 10.54 -6.67 -9.90
CA PHE A 137 10.76 -7.31 -8.60
C PHE A 137 11.15 -8.78 -8.71
N LEU A 138 10.57 -9.54 -9.64
CA LEU A 138 10.98 -10.91 -9.89
C LEU A 138 12.44 -10.98 -10.37
N HIS A 139 12.83 -10.06 -11.27
CA HIS A 139 14.22 -9.95 -11.70
C HIS A 139 15.14 -9.56 -10.53
N ALA A 140 14.75 -8.59 -9.69
CA ALA A 140 15.54 -8.18 -8.53
C ALA A 140 15.70 -9.31 -7.50
N ALA A 141 14.65 -10.08 -7.24
CA ALA A 141 14.71 -11.25 -6.37
C ALA A 141 15.67 -12.32 -6.93
N LEU A 142 15.57 -12.62 -8.22
CA LEU A 142 16.46 -13.58 -8.88
C LEU A 142 17.92 -13.11 -8.85
N TRP A 143 18.18 -11.84 -9.21
CA TRP A 143 19.52 -11.26 -9.17
C TRP A 143 20.08 -11.22 -7.74
N SER A 144 19.25 -10.97 -6.73
CA SER A 144 19.65 -11.03 -5.32
C SER A 144 20.10 -12.45 -4.94
N ILE A 145 19.31 -13.48 -5.25
CA ILE A 145 19.67 -14.89 -4.99
C ILE A 145 20.97 -15.28 -5.70
N ILE A 146 21.11 -14.95 -6.98
CA ILE A 146 22.32 -15.25 -7.75
C ILE A 146 23.54 -14.56 -7.14
N SER A 147 23.44 -13.25 -6.86
CA SER A 147 24.54 -12.45 -6.31
C SER A 147 24.97 -12.94 -4.93
N ILE A 148 24.00 -13.23 -4.05
CA ILE A 148 24.23 -13.80 -2.72
C ILE A 148 24.88 -15.17 -2.82
N THR A 149 24.42 -16.03 -3.73
CA THR A 149 24.99 -17.37 -3.94
C THR A 149 26.45 -17.28 -4.39
N ILE A 150 26.77 -16.39 -5.33
CA ILE A 150 28.14 -16.14 -5.80
C ILE A 150 29.02 -15.60 -4.65
N LEU A 151 28.53 -14.63 -3.89
CA LEU A 151 29.25 -14.07 -2.73
C LEU A 151 29.54 -15.14 -1.68
N LEU A 152 28.56 -15.97 -1.34
CA LEU A 152 28.72 -17.09 -0.41
C LEU A 152 29.68 -18.14 -0.96
N TRP A 153 29.64 -18.41 -2.26
CA TRP A 153 30.58 -19.32 -2.91
C TRP A 153 32.01 -18.82 -2.81
N VAL A 154 32.26 -17.54 -3.10
CA VAL A 154 33.58 -16.91 -3.02
C VAL A 154 34.12 -16.91 -1.59
N THR A 155 33.27 -16.60 -0.60
CA THR A 155 33.67 -16.50 0.81
C THR A 155 33.84 -17.85 1.49
N LEU A 156 32.92 -18.80 1.25
CA LEU A 156 32.94 -20.10 1.91
C LEU A 156 33.72 -21.16 1.14
N ARG A 157 33.85 -21.03 -0.20
CA ARG A 157 34.59 -21.92 -1.13
C ARG A 157 34.18 -23.40 -1.05
N ARG A 158 33.01 -23.72 -0.48
CA ARG A 158 32.52 -25.08 -0.31
C ARG A 158 31.00 -25.13 -0.47
N PHE A 159 30.54 -25.93 -1.44
CA PHE A 159 29.11 -26.06 -1.77
C PHE A 159 28.22 -26.36 -0.57
N GLY A 160 28.65 -27.27 0.32
CA GLY A 160 27.88 -27.64 1.50
C GLY A 160 27.62 -26.47 2.47
N ASP A 161 28.56 -25.55 2.62
CA ASP A 161 28.41 -24.40 3.53
C ASP A 161 27.53 -23.30 2.89
N VAL A 162 27.59 -23.16 1.56
CA VAL A 162 26.67 -22.30 0.81
C VAL A 162 25.24 -22.80 0.97
N LEU A 163 25.00 -24.08 0.74
CA LEU A 163 23.65 -24.67 0.83
C LEU A 163 23.08 -24.57 2.25
N ARG A 164 23.90 -24.82 3.28
CA ARG A 164 23.50 -24.66 4.70
C ARG A 164 23.10 -23.23 5.05
N THR A 165 23.64 -22.23 4.35
CA THR A 165 23.27 -20.83 4.57
C THR A 165 22.01 -20.46 3.78
N LEU A 166 21.90 -20.93 2.54
CA LEU A 166 20.81 -20.62 1.62
C LEU A 166 19.48 -21.28 1.99
N VAL A 167 19.49 -22.57 2.36
CA VAL A 167 18.26 -23.32 2.67
C VAL A 167 17.45 -22.64 3.78
N PRO A 168 17.99 -22.38 4.99
CA PRO A 168 17.20 -21.72 6.02
C PRO A 168 16.85 -20.27 5.68
N LEU A 169 17.55 -19.62 4.73
CA LEU A 169 17.17 -18.28 4.26
C LEU A 169 15.89 -18.37 3.43
N LEU A 170 15.86 -19.28 2.45
CA LEU A 170 14.68 -19.52 1.63
C LEU A 170 13.49 -19.96 2.47
N VAL A 171 13.70 -20.85 3.45
CA VAL A 171 12.64 -21.26 4.40
C VAL A 171 12.11 -20.05 5.18
N SER A 172 12.98 -19.17 5.70
CA SER A 172 12.53 -17.96 6.40
C SER A 172 11.75 -17.02 5.49
N GLY A 173 12.14 -16.92 4.21
CA GLY A 173 11.41 -16.16 3.20
C GLY A 173 10.02 -16.73 2.91
N VAL A 174 9.91 -18.04 2.75
CA VAL A 174 8.62 -18.73 2.58
C VAL A 174 7.73 -18.54 3.79
N VAL A 175 8.25 -18.73 5.01
CA VAL A 175 7.50 -18.50 6.26
C VAL A 175 7.04 -17.05 6.37
N THR A 176 7.86 -16.08 5.93
CA THR A 176 7.45 -14.67 5.90
C THR A 176 6.26 -14.46 4.97
N LEU A 177 6.28 -15.06 3.77
CA LEU A 177 5.17 -14.99 2.81
C LEU A 177 3.90 -15.68 3.34
N GLU A 178 4.04 -16.85 3.97
CA GLU A 178 2.93 -17.56 4.62
C GLU A 178 2.31 -16.72 5.74
N LEU A 179 3.14 -16.10 6.58
CA LEU A 179 2.65 -15.21 7.63
C LEU A 179 2.00 -13.95 7.07
N CYS A 180 2.40 -13.43 5.90
CA CYS A 180 1.68 -12.34 5.25
C CYS A 180 0.25 -12.76 4.89
N VAL A 181 0.06 -13.99 4.39
CA VAL A 181 -1.26 -14.53 4.07
C VAL A 181 -2.08 -14.74 5.34
N VAL A 182 -1.50 -15.34 6.38
CA VAL A 182 -2.18 -15.61 7.66
C VAL A 182 -2.58 -14.31 8.38
N LEU A 183 -1.72 -13.30 8.36
CA LEU A 183 -1.96 -12.00 8.99
C LEU A 183 -2.80 -11.05 8.11
N GLY A 184 -3.22 -11.49 6.92
CA GLY A 184 -4.02 -10.68 6.01
C GLY A 184 -3.30 -9.42 5.51
N MET A 185 -1.98 -9.48 5.37
CA MET A 185 -1.16 -8.37 4.85
C MET A 185 -0.94 -8.51 3.35
N PRO A 186 -1.70 -7.79 2.50
CA PRO A 186 -1.53 -7.87 1.05
C PRO A 186 -0.18 -7.27 0.63
N LEU A 187 0.46 -7.92 -0.32
CA LEU A 187 1.63 -7.36 -0.98
C LEU A 187 1.19 -6.22 -1.92
N ASN A 188 1.88 -5.09 -1.83
CA ASN A 188 1.67 -3.90 -2.62
C ASN A 188 3.00 -3.41 -3.22
N PHE A 189 2.95 -2.38 -4.06
CA PHE A 189 4.13 -1.87 -4.76
C PHE A 189 5.25 -1.37 -3.84
N ALA A 190 4.92 -0.91 -2.63
CA ALA A 190 5.91 -0.44 -1.67
C ALA A 190 6.50 -1.61 -0.87
N ASN A 191 5.67 -2.46 -0.29
CA ASN A 191 6.16 -3.48 0.63
C ASN A 191 6.92 -4.62 -0.09
N ILE A 192 6.62 -4.93 -1.34
CA ILE A 192 7.27 -6.02 -2.09
C ILE A 192 8.80 -5.85 -2.23
N ILE A 193 9.30 -4.61 -2.13
CA ILE A 193 10.73 -4.27 -2.07
C ILE A 193 11.44 -4.96 -0.89
N ALA A 194 10.70 -5.26 0.19
CA ALA A 194 11.25 -5.91 1.36
C ALA A 194 11.78 -7.32 1.06
N LEU A 195 11.19 -8.06 0.11
CA LEU A 195 11.54 -9.47 -0.11
C LEU A 195 12.98 -9.64 -0.63
N PRO A 196 13.42 -8.98 -1.72
CA PRO A 196 14.82 -9.09 -2.17
C PRO A 196 15.83 -8.53 -1.16
N LEU A 197 15.44 -7.49 -0.41
CA LEU A 197 16.29 -6.83 0.58
C LEU A 197 16.53 -7.73 1.81
N MET A 198 15.49 -8.46 2.23
CA MET A 198 15.56 -9.40 3.35
C MET A 198 16.43 -10.62 3.05
N LEU A 199 16.55 -11.04 1.79
CA LEU A 199 17.53 -12.06 1.41
C LEU A 199 18.96 -11.62 1.75
N GLY A 200 19.31 -10.37 1.45
CA GLY A 200 20.64 -9.82 1.76
C GLY A 200 20.88 -9.72 3.27
N VAL A 201 19.95 -9.10 3.99
CA VAL A 201 20.03 -8.93 5.45
C VAL A 201 20.09 -10.28 6.17
N GLY A 202 19.27 -11.25 5.75
CA GLY A 202 19.23 -12.56 6.39
C GLY A 202 20.49 -13.40 6.19
N VAL A 203 21.22 -13.20 5.08
CA VAL A 203 22.52 -13.83 4.89
C VAL A 203 23.60 -13.16 5.72
N ALA A 204 23.59 -11.83 5.85
CA ALA A 204 24.58 -11.10 6.64
C ALA A 204 24.68 -11.65 8.07
N PHE A 205 23.54 -11.85 8.74
CA PHE A 205 23.52 -12.45 10.08
C PHE A 205 24.07 -13.88 10.11
N LYS A 206 23.72 -14.72 9.12
CA LYS A 206 24.15 -16.12 9.07
C LYS A 206 25.64 -16.28 8.78
N VAL A 207 26.22 -15.40 7.97
CA VAL A 207 27.66 -15.43 7.66
C VAL A 207 28.48 -15.25 8.92
N TYR A 208 28.10 -14.33 9.83
CA TYR A 208 28.78 -14.18 11.12
C TYR A 208 28.77 -15.48 11.93
N PHE A 209 27.62 -16.15 12.04
CA PHE A 209 27.51 -17.43 12.75
C PHE A 209 28.36 -18.54 12.12
N VAL A 210 28.37 -18.65 10.78
CA VAL A 210 29.16 -19.66 10.06
C VAL A 210 30.66 -19.43 10.23
N MET A 211 31.12 -18.17 10.17
CA MET A 211 32.53 -17.83 10.40
C MET A 211 32.98 -18.17 11.83
N ALA A 212 32.15 -17.89 12.83
CA ALA A 212 32.43 -18.19 14.23
C ALA A 212 32.49 -19.69 14.51
N TRP A 213 31.54 -20.43 13.93
CA TRP A 213 31.52 -21.88 14.00
C TRP A 213 32.77 -22.48 13.33
N ARG A 214 33.18 -21.97 12.16
CA ARG A 214 34.44 -22.37 11.50
C ARG A 214 35.68 -22.09 12.37
N ALA A 215 35.65 -21.03 13.18
CA ALA A 215 36.72 -20.72 14.14
C ALA A 215 36.70 -21.62 15.40
N GLY A 216 35.73 -22.53 15.54
CA GLY A 216 35.67 -23.52 16.62
C GLY A 216 34.88 -23.09 17.85
N GLN A 217 34.07 -22.04 17.76
CA GLN A 217 33.20 -21.62 18.87
C GLN A 217 31.96 -22.53 18.96
N THR A 218 31.82 -23.27 20.06
CA THR A 218 30.74 -24.26 20.28
C THR A 218 29.60 -23.73 21.14
N GLY A 219 29.87 -22.77 22.04
CA GLY A 219 28.87 -22.11 22.90
C GLY A 219 28.34 -20.82 22.29
N LEU A 220 27.66 -20.91 21.14
CA LEU A 220 27.33 -19.71 20.38
C LEU A 220 26.25 -18.85 21.05
N LEU A 221 25.26 -19.40 21.75
CA LEU A 221 24.23 -18.59 22.42
C LEU A 221 24.78 -17.67 23.54
N HIS A 222 25.90 -18.05 24.18
CA HIS A 222 26.58 -17.25 25.21
C HIS A 222 27.82 -16.50 24.69
N SER A 223 28.11 -16.58 23.38
CA SER A 223 29.28 -15.92 22.78
C SER A 223 29.05 -14.40 22.64
N SER A 224 30.12 -13.62 22.81
CA SER A 224 30.14 -12.18 22.55
C SER A 224 29.71 -11.85 21.12
N LEU A 225 29.93 -12.76 20.17
CA LEU A 225 29.49 -12.58 18.79
C LEU A 225 27.96 -12.57 18.67
N THR A 226 27.27 -13.47 19.36
CA THR A 226 25.81 -13.57 19.29
C THR A 226 25.16 -12.35 19.93
N HIS A 227 25.76 -11.80 20.98
CA HIS A 227 25.35 -10.52 21.55
C HIS A 227 25.54 -9.38 20.54
N ALA A 228 26.68 -9.31 19.85
CA ALA A 228 26.91 -8.30 18.81
C ALA A 228 25.90 -8.41 17.66
N VAL A 229 25.59 -9.64 17.22
CA VAL A 229 24.56 -9.91 16.21
C VAL A 229 23.17 -9.49 16.70
N LEU A 230 22.84 -9.77 17.97
CA LEU A 230 21.56 -9.38 18.56
C LEU A 230 21.42 -7.85 18.65
N PHE A 231 22.47 -7.13 19.04
CA PHE A 231 22.46 -5.65 19.06
C PHE A 231 22.34 -5.06 17.65
N SER A 232 23.02 -5.66 16.68
CA SER A 232 22.89 -5.28 15.27
C SER A 232 21.45 -5.49 14.79
N ALA A 233 20.85 -6.65 15.07
CA ALA A 233 19.47 -6.95 14.75
C ALA A 233 18.47 -6.01 15.46
N ALA A 234 18.72 -5.66 16.73
CA ALA A 234 17.90 -4.70 17.48
C ALA A 234 17.94 -3.30 16.84
N THR A 235 19.10 -2.88 16.33
CA THR A 235 19.26 -1.61 15.60
C THR A 235 18.48 -1.65 14.29
N THR A 236 18.59 -2.75 13.54
CA THR A 236 17.82 -2.95 12.30
C THR A 236 16.31 -2.99 12.55
N ALA A 237 15.88 -3.69 13.60
CA ALA A 237 14.48 -3.73 14.03
C ALA A 237 13.95 -2.35 14.41
N THR A 238 14.77 -1.52 15.07
CA THR A 238 14.43 -0.13 15.41
C THR A 238 14.26 0.73 14.15
N ALA A 239 15.15 0.58 13.17
CA ALA A 239 15.02 1.27 11.89
C ALA A 239 13.73 0.86 11.14
N PHE A 240 13.44 -0.43 11.05
CA PHE A 240 12.19 -0.92 10.42
C PHE A 240 10.94 -0.54 11.22
N GLY A 241 11.02 -0.52 12.56
CA GLY A 241 9.98 -0.04 13.44
C GLY A 241 9.66 1.43 13.22
N SER A 242 10.67 2.27 13.01
CA SER A 242 10.48 3.68 12.64
C SER A 242 9.71 3.83 11.32
N LEU A 243 10.03 3.02 10.30
CA LEU A 243 9.28 2.99 9.04
C LEU A 243 7.83 2.53 9.24
N TRP A 244 7.61 1.52 10.09
CA TRP A 244 6.27 1.03 10.41
C TRP A 244 5.42 2.15 11.03
N LEU A 245 5.97 2.95 11.94
CA LEU A 245 5.27 4.08 12.58
C LEU A 245 5.02 5.28 11.65
N SER A 246 5.42 5.22 10.38
CA SER A 246 5.15 6.26 9.40
C SER A 246 3.64 6.43 9.16
N HIS A 247 3.20 7.69 8.99
CA HIS A 247 1.81 8.01 8.64
C HIS A 247 1.45 7.64 7.20
N HIS A 248 2.44 7.53 6.31
CA HIS A 248 2.18 7.18 4.92
C HIS A 248 1.96 5.65 4.79
N PRO A 249 0.82 5.19 4.25
CA PRO A 249 0.44 3.77 4.30
C PRO A 249 1.41 2.86 3.55
N GLY A 250 2.01 3.35 2.45
CA GLY A 250 3.00 2.58 1.69
C GLY A 250 4.30 2.31 2.47
N THR A 251 4.81 3.31 3.18
CA THR A 251 6.06 3.19 3.97
C THR A 251 5.79 2.41 5.26
N SER A 252 4.64 2.63 5.90
CA SER A 252 4.20 1.84 7.05
C SER A 252 4.08 0.35 6.70
N SER A 253 3.45 0.03 5.57
CA SER A 253 3.32 -1.37 5.10
C SER A 253 4.67 -2.00 4.78
N MET A 254 5.60 -1.25 4.19
CA MET A 254 6.97 -1.70 3.97
C MET A 254 7.68 -2.00 5.30
N GLY A 255 7.58 -1.09 6.28
CA GLY A 255 8.15 -1.28 7.62
C GLY A 255 7.61 -2.50 8.35
N LYS A 256 6.28 -2.73 8.28
CA LYS A 256 5.63 -3.94 8.82
C LYS A 256 6.24 -5.22 8.25
N LEU A 257 6.36 -5.29 6.92
CA LEU A 257 6.89 -6.48 6.26
C LEU A 257 8.38 -6.70 6.55
N LEU A 258 9.18 -5.63 6.56
CA LEU A 258 10.60 -5.70 6.92
C LEU A 258 10.80 -6.18 8.37
N ALA A 259 10.02 -5.67 9.32
CA ALA A 259 10.07 -6.09 10.72
C ALA A 259 9.66 -7.57 10.86
N LEU A 260 8.55 -7.97 10.23
CA LEU A 260 8.10 -9.38 10.24
C LEU A 260 9.16 -10.31 9.65
N ALA A 261 9.71 -9.96 8.48
CA ALA A 261 10.71 -10.75 7.80
C ALA A 261 12.00 -10.88 8.63
N LEU A 262 12.43 -9.80 9.29
CA LEU A 262 13.56 -9.82 10.21
C LEU A 262 13.31 -10.78 11.37
N THR A 263 12.15 -10.71 12.01
CA THR A 263 11.76 -11.62 13.10
C THR A 263 11.76 -13.08 12.64
N CYS A 264 11.16 -13.38 11.49
CA CYS A 264 11.13 -14.73 10.91
C CYS A 264 12.55 -15.24 10.62
N THR A 265 13.40 -14.37 10.10
CA THR A 265 14.80 -14.69 9.77
C THR A 265 15.64 -14.94 11.02
N LEU A 266 15.46 -14.16 12.09
CA LEU A 266 16.15 -14.37 13.37
C LEU A 266 15.73 -15.70 14.01
N ILE A 267 14.42 -15.96 14.09
CA ILE A 267 13.88 -17.21 14.62
C ILE A 267 14.39 -18.39 13.78
N GLY A 268 14.31 -18.27 12.45
CA GLY A 268 14.83 -19.27 11.53
C GLY A 268 16.34 -19.49 11.70
N ALA A 269 17.14 -18.44 11.90
CA ALA A 269 18.57 -18.59 12.13
C ALA A 269 18.89 -19.39 13.39
N VAL A 270 18.15 -19.16 14.49
CA VAL A 270 18.33 -19.89 15.76
C VAL A 270 17.82 -21.33 15.67
N VAL A 271 16.62 -21.54 15.11
CA VAL A 271 16.01 -22.88 14.99
C VAL A 271 16.80 -23.77 14.04
N PHE A 272 17.27 -23.22 12.91
CA PHE A 272 18.08 -23.95 11.93
C PHE A 272 19.59 -23.93 12.24
N GLN A 273 20.01 -23.33 13.36
CA GLN A 273 21.40 -23.31 13.80
C GLN A 273 22.05 -24.70 13.87
N PRO A 274 21.38 -25.77 14.37
CA PRO A 274 21.94 -27.13 14.36
C PRO A 274 22.19 -27.68 12.95
N VAL A 275 21.32 -27.32 12.00
CA VAL A 275 21.41 -27.71 10.57
C VAL A 275 22.56 -26.97 9.89
N LEU A 276 22.76 -25.69 10.23
CA LEU A 276 23.86 -24.86 9.76
C LEU A 276 25.23 -25.36 10.23
N MET A 277 25.31 -25.81 11.48
CA MET A 277 26.59 -26.08 12.14
C MET A 277 26.98 -27.56 12.07
N GLY A 278 26.08 -28.53 12.17
CA GLY A 278 26.47 -29.95 12.17
C GLY A 278 27.50 -30.30 13.27
N LYS A 279 27.97 -31.56 13.30
CA LYS A 279 28.91 -32.02 14.34
C LYS A 279 30.22 -31.21 14.29
N PRO A 280 30.74 -30.69 15.43
CA PRO A 280 32.00 -29.94 15.47
C PRO A 280 33.12 -30.74 14.82
N ARG A 281 33.93 -30.08 13.97
CA ARG A 281 35.11 -30.70 13.39
C ARG A 281 36.11 -31.00 14.50
N VAL A 282 36.34 -32.29 14.77
CA VAL A 282 37.47 -32.75 15.58
C VAL A 282 38.75 -32.28 14.86
N LYS A 283 39.51 -31.37 15.48
CA LYS A 283 40.86 -31.04 15.00
C LYS A 283 41.65 -32.36 15.00
N ARG A 284 42.09 -32.81 13.81
CA ARG A 284 43.05 -33.91 13.69
C ARG A 284 44.32 -33.44 14.42
N ALA A 285 44.57 -34.00 15.59
CA ALA A 285 45.79 -33.71 16.35
C ALA A 285 46.99 -34.03 15.45
N LYS A 286 47.83 -33.03 15.21
CA LYS A 286 49.12 -33.21 14.55
C LYS A 286 49.97 -33.94 15.58
N ASN A 287 50.20 -35.25 15.38
CA ASN A 287 51.11 -36.02 16.23
C ASN A 287 52.45 -35.27 16.29
N GLN A 288 52.82 -34.84 17.50
CA GLN A 288 54.18 -34.47 17.84
C GLN A 288 55.04 -35.71 17.61
N SER A 289 55.95 -35.68 16.64
CA SER A 289 57.19 -36.43 16.78
C SER A 289 58.09 -35.60 17.70
N GLN A 290 58.03 -35.89 19.00
CA GLN A 290 59.13 -35.56 19.90
C GLN A 290 60.36 -36.31 19.37
N GLY A 291 61.26 -35.57 18.73
CA GLY A 291 62.63 -36.04 18.54
C GLY A 291 63.26 -36.16 19.92
N ILE A 292 63.58 -37.40 20.28
CA ILE A 292 64.36 -37.75 21.45
C ILE A 292 65.77 -37.21 21.21
N ASN A 293 66.21 -36.29 22.07
CA ASN A 293 67.63 -36.03 22.27
C ASN A 293 68.20 -37.24 23.03
N GLU A 294 69.14 -37.97 22.42
CA GLU A 294 70.39 -38.45 23.02
C GLU A 294 71.42 -38.65 21.91
#